data_AF-A0A059WYN9-F1
#
_entry.id   AF-A0A059WYN9-F1
#
_cell.length_a   1.000
_cell.length_b   1.000
_cell.length_c   1.000
_cell.angle_alpha   90.00
_cell.angle_beta   90.00
_cell.angle_gamma   90.00
#
_symmetry.space_group_name_H-M   'P 1'
#
loop_
_entity.id
_entity.type
_entity.pdbx_description
1 polymer ?
#
loop_
_entity_poly.entity_id
_entity_poly.type
_entity_poly.pdbx_seq_one_letter_code
_entity_poly.pdbx_strand_id
1 'polypeptide(L)'
;MLSDGEKIDPEDYEFPLELADIYESRSRDRKIEAALQLSYLTLSLEKGEQALSQIKKERPRERDRDRKSLLLKLSKVGLELKKYDRTRAFATELVLDFGNDPDDFGYEEAAHKGNIVLGRIALAENDIAKAKEHLLIAIRAPLRSESAWLSDIDFDLARELLARGEKDAILEYIRLCLSLREREKKLDYKSEIGALKSWQEQIKTGKVPSLDFDKP
;
A
#
# COMPACT_ATOMS: atom_id res chain seq x y z
N MET A 1 -4.92 26.52 6.57
CA MET A 1 -5.74 27.64 6.06
C MET A 1 -6.75 27.03 5.10
N LEU A 2 -8.04 27.09 5.42
CA LEU A 2 -9.08 27.02 4.40
C LEU A 2 -9.06 28.39 3.70
N SER A 3 -8.12 28.58 2.80
CA SER A 3 -8.19 29.66 1.81
C SER A 3 -8.85 29.04 0.60
N ASP A 4 -10.04 29.55 0.28
CA ASP A 4 -10.94 29.17 -0.80
C ASP A 4 -12.03 28.18 -0.39
N GLY A 5 -12.89 28.63 0.54
CA GLY A 5 -14.27 28.14 0.67
C GLY A 5 -15.14 28.54 -0.52
N GLU A 6 -14.70 28.26 -1.74
CA GLU A 6 -15.56 28.29 -2.93
C GLU A 6 -16.30 26.95 -3.02
N LYS A 7 -17.50 26.94 -2.44
CA LYS A 7 -18.63 26.02 -2.72
C LYS A 7 -18.27 24.65 -3.30
N ILE A 8 -17.58 23.80 -2.55
CA ILE A 8 -17.70 22.36 -2.82
C ILE A 8 -19.11 21.97 -2.35
N ASP A 9 -19.95 21.54 -3.28
CA ASP A 9 -21.29 21.06 -2.96
C ASP A 9 -21.13 19.85 -2.01
N PRO A 10 -21.71 19.87 -0.79
CA PRO A 10 -21.63 18.74 0.12
C PRO A 10 -22.15 17.42 -0.47
N GLU A 11 -22.96 17.49 -1.52
CA GLU A 11 -23.49 16.34 -2.25
C GLU A 11 -22.54 15.81 -3.33
N ASP A 12 -21.53 16.58 -3.75
CA ASP A 12 -20.47 16.18 -4.69
C ASP A 12 -19.41 15.32 -3.97
N TYR A 13 -18.83 14.34 -4.66
CA TYR A 13 -17.77 13.49 -4.13
C TYR A 13 -16.50 14.25 -3.73
N GLU A 14 -16.24 15.40 -4.34
CA GLU A 14 -15.06 16.23 -4.04
C GLU A 14 -15.04 16.68 -2.57
N PHE A 15 -16.20 16.95 -1.97
CA PHE A 15 -16.28 17.44 -0.59
C PHE A 15 -15.81 16.39 0.44
N PRO A 16 -16.40 15.18 0.49
CA PRO A 16 -15.92 14.15 1.39
C PRO A 16 -14.53 13.63 1.02
N LEU A 17 -14.10 13.73 -0.24
CA LEU A 17 -12.72 13.42 -0.63
C LEU A 17 -11.74 14.36 0.06
N GLU A 18 -11.95 15.68 -0.04
CA GLU A 18 -11.09 16.67 0.61
C GLU A 18 -11.08 16.52 2.14
N LEU A 19 -12.24 16.22 2.75
CA LEU A 19 -12.29 15.95 4.19
C LEU A 19 -11.48 14.70 4.59
N ALA A 20 -11.55 13.63 3.78
CA ALA A 20 -10.77 12.43 4.03
C ALA A 20 -9.26 12.73 4.06
N ASP A 21 -8.81 13.60 3.16
CA ASP A 21 -7.42 14.06 3.02
C ASP A 21 -6.97 14.91 4.21
N ILE A 22 -7.81 15.87 4.62
CA ILE A 22 -7.55 16.72 5.78
C ILE A 22 -7.42 15.86 7.05
N TYR A 23 -8.32 14.90 7.26
CA TYR A 23 -8.27 14.05 8.45
C TYR A 23 -7.07 13.10 8.43
N GLU A 24 -6.73 12.52 7.28
CA GLU A 24 -5.55 11.66 7.15
C GLU A 24 -4.25 12.46 7.39
N SER A 25 -4.17 13.69 6.89
CA SER A 25 -3.04 14.58 7.16
C SER A 25 -2.92 14.91 8.66
N ARG A 26 -4.04 15.19 9.34
CA ARG A 26 -4.06 15.47 10.78
C ARG A 26 -3.68 14.27 11.63
N SER A 27 -4.02 13.05 11.23
CA SER A 27 -3.64 11.85 12.00
C SER A 27 -2.13 11.61 12.01
N ARG A 28 -1.40 12.12 11.01
CA ARG A 28 0.07 12.02 10.93
C ARG A 28 0.82 12.99 11.84
N ASP A 29 0.14 13.95 12.47
CA ASP A 29 0.78 14.84 13.43
C ASP A 29 1.25 14.04 14.66
N ARG A 30 2.57 13.96 14.84
CA ARG A 30 3.18 13.21 15.95
C ARG A 30 3.03 13.94 17.30
N LYS A 31 2.59 15.19 17.31
CA LYS A 31 2.39 15.99 18.52
C LYS A 31 1.05 15.77 19.19
N ILE A 32 0.08 15.18 18.48
CA ILE A 32 -1.25 14.91 19.04
C ILE A 32 -1.30 13.53 19.71
N GLU A 33 -2.24 13.37 20.65
CA GLU A 33 -2.45 12.10 21.35
C GLU A 33 -2.88 10.98 20.41
N ALA A 34 -2.43 9.75 20.68
CA ALA A 34 -2.73 8.58 19.85
C ALA A 34 -4.25 8.34 19.68
N ALA A 35 -5.05 8.62 20.70
CA ALA A 35 -6.51 8.52 20.63
C ALA A 35 -7.11 9.51 19.62
N LEU A 36 -6.53 10.70 19.52
CA LEU A 36 -6.94 11.71 18.55
C LEU A 36 -6.48 11.34 17.12
N GLN A 37 -5.30 10.74 16.97
CA GLN A 37 -4.84 10.18 15.69
C GLN A 37 -5.81 9.11 15.17
N LEU A 38 -6.23 8.17 16.03
CA LEU A 38 -7.22 7.14 15.68
C LEU A 38 -8.59 7.74 15.33
N SER A 39 -9.00 8.79 16.03
CA SER A 39 -10.23 9.52 15.72
C SER A 39 -10.17 10.15 14.33
N TYR A 40 -9.04 10.77 13.98
CA TYR A 40 -8.84 11.33 12.64
C TYR A 40 -8.77 10.26 11.55
N LEU A 41 -8.10 9.13 11.77
CA LEU A 41 -8.14 8.01 10.82
C LEU A 41 -9.56 7.49 10.62
N THR A 42 -10.35 7.40 11.69
CA THR A 42 -11.75 6.96 11.61
C THR A 42 -12.58 7.92 10.75
N LEU A 43 -12.46 9.22 11.00
CA LEU A 43 -13.12 10.24 10.18
C LEU A 43 -12.65 10.23 8.73
N SER A 44 -11.34 10.01 8.49
CA SER A 44 -10.79 9.85 7.14
C SER A 44 -11.41 8.67 6.41
N LEU A 45 -11.51 7.51 7.07
CA LEU A 45 -12.14 6.31 6.52
C LEU A 45 -13.61 6.56 6.17
N GLU A 46 -14.38 7.15 7.09
CA GLU A 46 -15.80 7.44 6.88
C GLU A 46 -16.04 8.39 5.71
N LYS A 47 -15.23 9.46 5.62
CA LYS A 47 -15.35 10.44 4.53
C LYS A 47 -14.87 9.87 3.20
N GLY A 48 -13.78 9.11 3.18
CA GLY A 48 -13.35 8.49 1.94
C GLY A 48 -14.31 7.40 1.46
N GLU A 49 -14.97 6.65 2.36
CA GLU A 49 -16.06 5.73 1.99
C GLU A 49 -17.25 6.45 1.36
N GLN A 50 -17.62 7.61 1.92
CA GLN A 50 -18.67 8.47 1.36
C GLN A 50 -18.29 8.93 -0.06
N ALA A 51 -17.09 9.46 -0.24
CA ALA A 51 -16.59 9.90 -1.54
C ALA A 51 -16.54 8.75 -2.56
N LEU A 52 -16.04 7.58 -2.18
CA LEU A 52 -15.98 6.41 -3.06
C LEU A 52 -17.37 5.98 -3.52
N SER A 53 -18.36 6.04 -2.63
CA SER A 53 -19.76 5.74 -2.95
C SER A 53 -20.33 6.73 -3.97
N GLN A 54 -20.08 8.03 -3.79
CA GLN A 54 -20.53 9.07 -4.73
C GLN A 54 -19.84 8.95 -6.10
N ILE A 55 -18.51 8.77 -6.14
CA ILE A 55 -17.75 8.53 -7.39
C ILE A 55 -18.37 7.34 -8.15
N LYS A 56 -18.66 6.23 -7.47
CA LYS A 56 -19.24 5.04 -8.11
C LYS A 56 -20.67 5.28 -8.61
N LYS A 57 -21.43 6.16 -7.97
CA LYS A 57 -22.79 6.51 -8.41
C LYS A 57 -22.76 7.44 -9.62
N GLU A 58 -21.89 8.43 -9.61
CA GLU A 58 -21.78 9.43 -10.67
C GLU A 58 -21.06 8.88 -11.90
N ARG A 59 -20.04 8.05 -11.69
CA ARG A 59 -19.13 7.55 -12.72
C ARG A 59 -18.94 6.02 -12.60
N PRO A 60 -20.00 5.20 -12.71
CA PRO A 60 -19.96 3.76 -12.40
C PRO A 60 -18.98 2.95 -13.26
N ARG A 61 -18.71 3.42 -14.48
CA ARG A 61 -17.81 2.75 -15.45
C ARG A 61 -16.41 3.34 -15.47
N GLU A 62 -16.19 4.48 -14.83
CA GLU A 62 -14.88 5.13 -14.86
C GLU A 62 -13.96 4.52 -13.81
N ARG A 63 -12.71 4.33 -14.22
CA ARG A 63 -11.58 3.87 -13.41
C ARG A 63 -10.52 4.96 -13.48
N ASP A 64 -10.85 6.11 -12.91
CA ASP A 64 -10.01 7.30 -12.96
C ASP A 64 -8.96 7.31 -11.84
N ARG A 65 -8.09 8.32 -11.89
CA ARG A 65 -7.01 8.50 -10.91
C ARG A 65 -7.53 8.78 -9.51
N ASP A 66 -8.65 9.49 -9.39
CA ASP A 66 -9.24 9.85 -8.10
C ASP A 66 -9.70 8.60 -7.37
N ARG A 67 -10.42 7.71 -8.07
CA ARG A 67 -10.83 6.42 -7.52
C ARG A 67 -9.63 5.56 -7.13
N LYS A 68 -8.59 5.49 -7.97
CA LYS A 68 -7.37 4.73 -7.63
C LYS A 68 -6.70 5.26 -6.37
N SER A 69 -6.49 6.58 -6.30
CA SER A 69 -5.87 7.27 -5.17
C SER A 69 -6.67 7.04 -3.88
N LEU A 70 -7.99 7.14 -3.98
CA LEU A 70 -8.88 6.91 -2.85
C LEU A 70 -8.85 5.46 -2.37
N LEU A 71 -8.84 4.48 -3.27
CA LEU A 71 -8.73 3.05 -2.91
C LEU A 71 -7.38 2.74 -2.25
N LEU A 72 -6.27 3.31 -2.72
CA LEU A 72 -4.96 3.22 -2.07
C LEU A 72 -5.03 3.74 -0.63
N LYS A 73 -5.64 4.92 -0.44
CA LYS A 73 -5.80 5.56 0.87
C LYS A 73 -6.67 4.75 1.81
N LEU A 74 -7.85 4.34 1.37
CA LEU A 74 -8.79 3.56 2.19
C LEU A 74 -8.22 2.19 2.57
N SER A 75 -7.44 1.58 1.67
CA SER A 75 -6.73 0.33 1.97
C SER A 75 -5.71 0.53 3.09
N LYS A 76 -4.93 1.61 3.08
CA LYS A 76 -3.97 1.95 4.14
C LYS A 76 -4.67 2.28 5.46
N VAL A 77 -5.59 3.25 5.45
CA VAL A 77 -6.30 3.74 6.64
C VAL A 77 -7.10 2.61 7.29
N GLY A 78 -7.82 1.83 6.48
CA GLY A 78 -8.60 0.70 6.98
C GLY A 78 -7.72 -0.39 7.62
N LEU A 79 -6.52 -0.63 7.09
CA LEU A 79 -5.57 -1.57 7.68
C LEU A 79 -5.05 -1.08 9.04
N GLU A 80 -4.70 0.21 9.16
CA GLU A 80 -4.29 0.83 10.43
C GLU A 80 -5.39 0.74 11.49
N LEU A 81 -6.64 0.94 11.09
CA LEU A 81 -7.83 0.81 11.94
C LEU A 81 -8.31 -0.64 12.14
N LYS A 82 -7.64 -1.61 11.51
CA LYS A 82 -7.99 -3.05 11.54
C LYS A 82 -9.44 -3.34 11.10
N LYS A 83 -9.97 -2.57 10.16
CA LYS A 83 -11.31 -2.74 9.58
C LYS A 83 -11.29 -3.72 8.40
N TYR A 84 -10.81 -4.94 8.66
CA TYR A 84 -10.39 -5.90 7.64
C TYR A 84 -11.43 -6.21 6.56
N ASP A 85 -12.71 -6.36 6.90
CA ASP A 85 -13.75 -6.64 5.89
C ASP A 85 -13.85 -5.52 4.84
N ARG A 86 -13.86 -4.27 5.29
CA ARG A 86 -13.93 -3.09 4.41
C ARG A 86 -12.62 -2.93 3.63
N THR A 87 -11.49 -3.04 4.33
CA THR A 87 -10.16 -2.95 3.74
C THR A 87 -9.92 -3.97 2.65
N ARG A 88 -10.40 -5.21 2.85
CA ARG A 88 -10.33 -6.27 1.85
C ARG A 88 -11.07 -5.88 0.58
N ALA A 89 -12.26 -5.29 0.70
CA ALA A 89 -13.02 -4.83 -0.46
C ALA A 89 -12.25 -3.76 -1.25
N PHE A 90 -11.70 -2.75 -0.56
CA PHE A 90 -10.93 -1.68 -1.22
C PHE A 90 -9.68 -2.22 -1.91
N ALA A 91 -8.89 -3.06 -1.23
CA ALA A 91 -7.67 -3.62 -1.80
C ALA A 91 -7.94 -4.59 -2.95
N THR A 92 -9.04 -5.37 -2.87
CA THR A 92 -9.47 -6.24 -3.97
C THR A 92 -9.88 -5.41 -5.18
N GLU A 93 -10.67 -4.37 -4.97
CA GLU A 93 -11.07 -3.46 -6.05
C GLU A 93 -9.87 -2.76 -6.68
N LEU A 94 -8.92 -2.29 -5.86
CA LEU A 94 -7.68 -1.68 -6.35
C LEU A 94 -6.91 -2.63 -7.30
N VAL A 95 -6.71 -3.88 -6.90
CA VAL A 95 -6.00 -4.86 -7.73
C VAL A 95 -6.80 -5.20 -8.99
N LEU A 96 -8.12 -5.41 -8.88
CA LEU A 96 -8.95 -5.82 -10.01
C LEU A 96 -9.11 -4.71 -11.05
N ASP A 97 -9.37 -3.48 -10.61
CA ASP A 97 -9.68 -2.35 -11.48
C ASP A 97 -8.43 -1.64 -12.01
N PHE A 98 -7.29 -1.70 -11.30
CA PHE A 98 -6.09 -0.92 -11.65
C PHE A 98 -4.79 -1.72 -11.69
N GLY A 99 -4.77 -2.99 -11.23
CA GLY A 99 -3.53 -3.77 -11.11
C GLY A 99 -3.24 -4.76 -12.23
N ASN A 100 -4.07 -4.81 -13.28
CA ASN A 100 -4.05 -5.88 -14.27
C ASN A 100 -3.56 -5.47 -15.66
N ASP A 101 -3.61 -4.18 -16.01
CA ASP A 101 -3.20 -3.69 -17.32
C ASP A 101 -1.82 -3.00 -17.25
N PRO A 102 -0.77 -3.55 -17.87
CA PRO A 102 0.56 -2.93 -17.88
C PRO A 102 0.63 -1.55 -18.54
N ASP A 103 -0.36 -1.19 -19.37
CA ASP A 103 -0.43 0.12 -20.02
C ASP A 103 -1.13 1.17 -19.14
N ASP A 104 -1.78 0.76 -18.04
CA ASP A 104 -2.44 1.66 -17.11
C ASP A 104 -1.44 2.41 -16.22
N PHE A 105 -1.68 3.71 -16.03
CA PHE A 105 -0.84 4.54 -15.18
C PHE A 105 -0.86 4.05 -13.73
N GLY A 106 0.29 3.62 -13.25
CA GLY A 106 0.49 3.16 -11.88
C GLY A 106 -0.15 1.80 -11.59
N TYR A 107 -0.22 0.92 -12.58
CA TYR A 107 -0.72 -0.45 -12.38
C TYR A 107 0.18 -1.25 -11.45
N GLU A 108 1.50 -1.03 -11.51
CA GLU A 108 2.44 -1.69 -10.61
C GLU A 108 2.19 -1.29 -9.16
N GLU A 109 1.92 -0.02 -8.89
CA GLU A 109 1.60 0.48 -7.56
C GLU A 109 0.30 -0.14 -7.04
N ALA A 110 -0.76 -0.14 -7.86
CA ALA A 110 -2.06 -0.69 -7.48
C ALA A 110 -1.98 -2.20 -7.16
N ALA A 111 -1.36 -2.97 -8.06
CA ALA A 111 -1.14 -4.40 -7.87
C ALA A 111 -0.27 -4.67 -6.64
N HIS A 112 0.79 -3.89 -6.45
CA HIS A 112 1.73 -4.05 -5.36
C HIS A 112 1.09 -3.74 -4.00
N LYS A 113 0.62 -2.51 -3.80
CA LYS A 113 0.05 -2.06 -2.52
C LYS A 113 -1.23 -2.81 -2.16
N GLY A 114 -2.08 -3.11 -3.15
CA GLY A 114 -3.30 -3.90 -2.93
C GLY A 114 -2.99 -5.31 -2.42
N ASN A 115 -2.01 -6.01 -3.01
CA ASN A 115 -1.61 -7.34 -2.53
C ASN A 115 -0.90 -7.30 -1.18
N ILE A 116 -0.09 -6.27 -0.89
CA ILE A 116 0.51 -6.10 0.45
C ILE A 116 -0.59 -6.00 1.51
N VAL A 117 -1.63 -5.19 1.27
CA VAL A 117 -2.76 -5.05 2.20
C VAL A 117 -3.51 -6.37 2.35
N LEU A 118 -3.86 -7.05 1.25
CA LEU A 118 -4.55 -8.34 1.30
C LEU A 118 -3.75 -9.40 2.06
N GLY A 119 -2.43 -9.45 1.86
CA GLY A 119 -1.55 -10.36 2.58
C GLY A 119 -1.44 -10.07 4.07
N ARG A 120 -1.41 -8.79 4.47
CA ARG A 120 -1.40 -8.40 5.89
C ARG A 120 -2.73 -8.73 6.58
N ILE A 121 -3.85 -8.59 5.87
CA ILE A 121 -5.15 -9.05 6.37
C ILE A 121 -5.15 -10.58 6.55
N ALA A 122 -4.70 -11.33 5.54
CA ALA A 122 -4.61 -12.79 5.63
C ALA A 122 -3.73 -13.22 6.83
N LEU A 123 -2.62 -12.54 7.06
CA LEU A 123 -1.74 -12.80 8.19
C LEU A 123 -2.40 -12.52 9.55
N ALA A 124 -3.18 -11.44 9.65
CA ALA A 124 -3.96 -11.11 10.85
C ALA A 124 -5.01 -12.18 11.17
N GLU A 125 -5.56 -12.82 10.14
CA GLU A 125 -6.50 -13.95 10.24
C GLU A 125 -5.81 -15.32 10.41
N ASN A 126 -4.48 -15.32 10.56
CA ASN A 126 -3.63 -16.52 10.65
C ASN A 126 -3.60 -17.40 9.38
N ASP A 127 -4.03 -16.88 8.23
CA ASP A 127 -3.85 -17.52 6.93
C ASP A 127 -2.44 -17.21 6.38
N ILE A 128 -1.44 -17.85 6.98
CA ILE A 128 -0.02 -17.67 6.64
C ILE A 128 0.26 -18.05 5.18
N ALA A 129 -0.44 -19.08 4.67
CA ALA A 129 -0.27 -19.52 3.29
C ALA A 129 -0.66 -18.42 2.31
N LYS A 130 -1.84 -17.81 2.46
CA LYS A 130 -2.26 -16.69 1.61
C LYS A 130 -1.42 -15.44 1.81
N ALA A 131 -0.98 -15.15 3.03
CA ALA A 131 -0.09 -14.03 3.28
C ALA A 131 1.21 -14.13 2.46
N LYS A 132 1.82 -15.32 2.41
CA LYS A 132 3.00 -15.60 1.56
C LYS A 132 2.68 -15.49 0.08
N GLU A 133 1.54 -16.02 -0.36
CA GLU A 133 1.10 -15.92 -1.74
C GLU A 133 0.97 -14.45 -2.18
N HIS A 134 0.26 -13.64 -1.40
CA HIS A 134 0.09 -12.22 -1.68
C HIS A 134 1.41 -11.45 -1.69
N LEU A 135 2.36 -11.76 -0.80
CA LEU A 135 3.70 -11.17 -0.84
C LEU A 135 4.38 -11.41 -2.19
N LEU A 136 4.35 -12.65 -2.69
CA LEU A 136 4.97 -13.00 -3.97
C LEU A 136 4.19 -12.46 -5.17
N ILE A 137 2.87 -12.30 -5.07
CA ILE A 137 2.06 -11.64 -6.11
C ILE A 137 2.39 -10.15 -6.18
N ALA A 138 2.58 -9.48 -5.04
CA ALA A 138 2.81 -8.04 -4.97
C ALA A 138 4.00 -7.55 -5.80
N ILE A 139 5.05 -8.37 -5.98
CA ILE A 139 6.24 -7.97 -6.76
C ILE A 139 6.11 -8.24 -8.27
N ARG A 140 5.09 -9.00 -8.71
CA ARG A 140 4.98 -9.43 -10.12
C ARG A 140 4.74 -8.27 -11.09
N ALA A 141 3.88 -7.32 -10.73
CA ALA A 141 3.60 -6.15 -11.56
C ALA A 141 4.80 -5.18 -11.58
N PRO A 142 5.43 -4.83 -10.44
CA PRO A 142 6.70 -4.10 -10.44
C PRO A 142 7.76 -4.72 -11.35
N LEU A 143 7.93 -6.04 -11.37
CA LEU A 143 8.91 -6.73 -12.23
C LEU A 143 8.66 -6.59 -13.74
N ARG A 144 7.45 -6.17 -14.13
CA ARG A 144 7.04 -5.98 -15.52
C ARG A 144 6.96 -4.50 -15.91
N SER A 145 7.00 -3.60 -14.94
CA SER A 145 6.89 -2.16 -15.16
C SER A 145 8.27 -1.54 -15.38
N GLU A 146 8.36 -0.63 -16.34
CA GLU A 146 9.54 0.24 -16.54
C GLU A 146 9.54 1.43 -15.57
N SER A 147 8.48 1.61 -14.78
CA SER A 147 8.34 2.74 -13.84
C SER A 147 8.42 2.32 -12.37
N ALA A 148 8.75 1.06 -12.09
CA ALA A 148 8.84 0.55 -10.73
C ALA A 148 10.22 0.84 -10.10
N TRP A 149 10.22 1.52 -8.97
CA TRP A 149 11.45 1.84 -8.23
C TRP A 149 11.62 0.91 -7.05
N LEU A 150 12.86 0.45 -6.81
CA LEU A 150 13.13 -0.42 -5.68
C LEU A 150 12.81 0.24 -4.33
N SER A 151 12.98 1.57 -4.24
CA SER A 151 12.63 2.38 -3.06
C SER A 151 11.14 2.36 -2.71
N ASP A 152 10.27 2.08 -3.67
CA ASP A 152 8.81 2.10 -3.49
C ASP A 152 8.24 0.74 -3.07
N ILE A 153 9.09 -0.30 -3.12
CA ILE A 153 8.73 -1.66 -2.74
C ILE A 153 8.50 -1.74 -1.23
N ASP A 154 7.31 -2.17 -0.88
CA ASP A 154 6.87 -2.35 0.50
C ASP A 154 7.40 -3.66 1.08
N PHE A 155 7.92 -3.58 2.30
CA PHE A 155 8.43 -4.73 3.06
C PHE A 155 7.65 -4.97 4.36
N ASP A 156 6.57 -4.25 4.66
CA ASP A 156 5.82 -4.43 5.91
C ASP A 156 5.28 -5.85 6.05
N LEU A 157 4.68 -6.40 4.99
CA LEU A 157 4.18 -7.79 5.00
C LEU A 157 5.33 -8.80 5.18
N ALA A 158 6.47 -8.57 4.52
CA ALA A 158 7.65 -9.42 4.69
C ALA A 158 8.16 -9.37 6.14
N ARG A 159 8.17 -8.18 6.77
CA ARG A 159 8.55 -7.99 8.17
C ARG A 159 7.63 -8.73 9.13
N GLU A 160 6.32 -8.65 8.91
CA GLU A 160 5.32 -9.35 9.72
C GLU A 160 5.42 -10.87 9.55
N LEU A 161 5.64 -11.36 8.33
CA LEU A 161 5.90 -12.78 8.06
C LEU A 161 7.20 -13.26 8.72
N LEU A 162 8.25 -12.43 8.73
CA LEU A 162 9.53 -12.77 9.35
C LEU A 162 9.36 -12.97 10.86
N ALA A 163 8.58 -12.10 11.49
CA ALA A 163 8.26 -12.19 12.91
C ALA A 163 7.48 -13.48 13.27
N ARG A 164 6.82 -14.11 12.29
CA ARG A 164 6.19 -15.44 12.42
C ARG A 164 7.14 -16.60 12.09
N GLY A 165 8.39 -16.32 11.71
CA GLY A 165 9.39 -17.33 11.34
C GLY A 165 9.36 -17.76 9.87
N GLU A 166 8.57 -17.11 9.02
CA GLU A 166 8.38 -17.49 7.61
C GLU A 166 9.52 -16.98 6.72
N LYS A 167 10.67 -17.66 6.73
CA LYS A 167 11.89 -17.18 6.05
C LYS A 167 11.90 -17.39 4.54
N ASP A 168 11.41 -18.53 4.07
CA ASP A 168 11.61 -18.94 2.66
C ASP A 168 10.92 -17.98 1.67
N ALA A 169 9.68 -17.59 1.96
CA ALA A 169 8.95 -16.63 1.12
C ALA A 169 9.61 -15.25 1.11
N ILE A 170 10.25 -14.84 2.19
CA ILE A 170 10.93 -13.55 2.29
C ILE A 170 12.24 -13.56 1.51
N LEU A 171 13.00 -14.66 1.61
CA LEU A 171 14.22 -14.84 0.81
C LEU A 171 13.89 -14.82 -0.68
N GLU A 172 12.80 -15.46 -1.08
CA GLU A 172 12.31 -15.44 -2.46
C GLU A 172 11.84 -14.04 -2.88
N TYR A 173 11.08 -13.36 -2.03
CA TYR A 173 10.64 -11.98 -2.30
C TYR A 173 11.83 -11.03 -2.48
N ILE A 174 12.85 -11.10 -1.62
CA ILE A 174 14.07 -10.29 -1.76
C ILE A 174 14.83 -10.67 -3.05
N ARG A 175 14.89 -11.96 -3.40
CA ARG A 175 15.51 -12.41 -4.65
C ARG A 175 14.80 -11.81 -5.87
N LEU A 176 13.48 -11.76 -5.85
CA LEU A 176 12.67 -11.11 -6.89
C LEU A 176 12.94 -9.60 -6.92
N CYS A 177 12.97 -8.93 -5.77
CA CYS A 177 13.32 -7.50 -5.71
C CYS A 177 14.71 -7.20 -6.31
N LEU A 178 15.71 -8.05 -6.06
CA LEU A 178 17.04 -7.92 -6.67
C LEU A 178 17.02 -8.03 -8.20
N SER A 179 16.03 -8.72 -8.79
CA SER A 179 15.90 -8.88 -10.24
C SER A 179 15.24 -7.70 -10.96
N LEU A 180 14.60 -6.76 -10.24
CA LEU A 180 14.09 -5.50 -10.80
C LEU A 180 15.19 -4.73 -11.57
N ARG A 181 16.44 -4.89 -11.13
CA ARG A 181 17.64 -4.22 -11.66
C ARG A 181 18.00 -4.56 -13.10
N GLU A 182 17.65 -5.73 -13.63
CA GLU A 182 18.31 -6.24 -14.84
C GLU A 182 18.03 -5.43 -16.13
N ARG A 183 17.12 -4.43 -16.09
CA ARG A 183 16.72 -3.64 -17.26
C ARG A 183 17.13 -2.17 -17.24
N GLU A 184 17.40 -1.57 -16.09
CA GLU A 184 17.61 -0.11 -15.98
C GLU A 184 19.06 0.27 -15.70
N LYS A 185 19.77 0.74 -16.73
CA LYS A 185 21.15 1.26 -16.64
C LYS A 185 21.25 2.67 -16.04
N LYS A 186 20.13 3.30 -15.65
CA LYS A 186 20.05 4.75 -15.41
C LYS A 186 20.08 5.17 -13.93
N LEU A 187 20.00 4.24 -12.98
CA LEU A 187 19.75 4.58 -11.58
C LEU A 187 20.75 3.90 -10.63
N ASP A 188 21.28 4.68 -9.69
CA ASP A 188 22.23 4.22 -8.67
C ASP A 188 21.51 3.63 -7.47
N TYR A 189 21.05 2.38 -7.60
CA TYR A 189 20.44 1.60 -6.50
C TYR A 189 21.46 0.87 -5.62
N LYS A 190 22.71 1.33 -5.56
CA LYS A 190 23.78 0.59 -4.88
C LYS A 190 23.48 0.38 -3.40
N SER A 191 22.86 1.36 -2.75
CA SER A 191 22.49 1.30 -1.33
C SER A 191 21.40 0.27 -1.08
N GLU A 192 20.30 0.30 -1.84
CA GLU A 192 19.16 -0.61 -1.71
C GLU A 192 19.58 -2.03 -2.04
N ILE A 193 20.38 -2.23 -3.11
CA ILE A 193 20.94 -3.55 -3.45
C ILE A 193 21.83 -4.07 -2.31
N GLY A 194 22.64 -3.18 -1.72
CA GLY A 194 23.46 -3.51 -0.55
C GLY A 194 22.60 -3.96 0.63
N ALA A 195 21.53 -3.21 0.92
CA ALA A 195 20.56 -3.53 1.97
C ALA A 195 19.88 -4.89 1.71
N LEU A 196 19.34 -5.14 0.51
CA LEU A 196 18.72 -6.42 0.14
C LEU A 196 19.67 -7.61 0.33
N LYS A 197 20.93 -7.49 -0.12
CA LYS A 197 21.93 -8.53 0.07
C LYS A 197 22.27 -8.75 1.54
N SER A 198 22.41 -7.67 2.31
CA SER A 198 22.63 -7.72 3.76
C SER A 198 21.47 -8.43 4.46
N TRP A 199 20.23 -8.08 4.14
CA TRP A 199 19.03 -8.69 4.72
C TRP A 199 18.91 -10.17 4.39
N GLN A 200 19.21 -10.58 3.15
CA GLN A 200 19.26 -12.00 2.79
C GLN A 200 20.24 -12.78 3.66
N GLU A 201 21.44 -12.24 3.88
CA GLU A 201 22.46 -12.90 4.69
C GLU A 201 22.09 -12.94 6.18
N GLN A 202 21.51 -11.86 6.69
CA GLN A 202 20.99 -11.81 8.04
C GLN A 202 19.93 -12.89 8.26
N ILE A 203 18.94 -13.03 7.36
CA ILE A 203 17.89 -14.05 7.45
C ILE A 203 18.49 -15.47 7.43
N LYS A 204 19.44 -15.74 6.52
CA LYS A 204 20.12 -17.03 6.39
C LYS A 204 20.91 -17.41 7.64
N THR A 205 21.55 -16.43 8.27
CA THR A 205 22.35 -16.62 9.50
C THR A 205 21.53 -16.51 10.78
N GLY A 206 20.20 -16.36 10.68
CA GLY A 206 19.29 -16.30 11.83
C GLY A 206 19.23 -14.94 12.53
N LYS A 207 19.80 -13.89 11.93
CA LYS A 207 19.65 -12.50 12.39
C LYS A 207 18.38 -11.89 11.82
N VAL A 208 17.82 -10.90 12.53
CA VAL A 208 16.62 -10.18 12.12
C VAL A 208 17.03 -8.91 11.36
N PRO A 209 16.82 -8.81 10.03
CA PRO A 209 16.96 -7.56 9.30
C PRO A 209 15.91 -6.51 9.66
N SER A 210 16.22 -5.26 9.34
CA SER A 210 15.29 -4.13 9.47
C SER A 210 14.14 -4.20 8.48
N LEU A 211 14.41 -4.64 7.24
CA LEU A 211 13.46 -4.60 6.12
C LEU A 211 12.84 -3.21 5.96
N ASP A 212 13.71 -2.20 6.00
CA ASP A 212 13.41 -0.77 5.92
C ASP A 212 14.63 -0.07 5.29
N PHE A 213 14.46 0.50 4.09
CA PHE A 213 15.55 1.16 3.38
C PHE A 213 16.08 2.40 4.10
N ASP A 214 15.26 3.04 4.95
CA ASP A 214 15.68 4.18 5.76
C ASP A 214 16.46 3.76 7.02
N LYS A 215 16.45 2.47 7.35
CA LYS A 215 17.14 1.89 8.52
C LYS A 215 17.92 0.63 8.11
N PRO A 216 18.92 0.72 7.22
CA PRO A 216 19.58 -0.45 6.63
C PRO A 216 20.35 -1.32 7.65
#